data_AF-A0A2N3TE00-F1
#
_entry.id   AF-A0A2N3TE00-F1
#
_cell.length_a   1.000
_cell.length_b   1.000
_cell.length_c   1.000
_cell.angle_alpha   90.00
_cell.angle_beta   90.00
_cell.angle_gamma   90.00
#
_symmetry.space_group_name_H-M   'P 1'
#
loop_
_entity.id
_entity.type
_entity.pdbx_description
1 polymer ?
#
loop_
_entity_poly.entity_id
_entity_poly.type
_entity_poly.pdbx_seq_one_letter_code
_entity_poly.pdbx_strand_id
1 'polypeptide(L)'
;MKNTSKLLILFVLGQLLTSCFTSNKNKNDTLFIEEDFVPVEINNQYELSVPKYMKEAHDLNDDASLQYKNIYKETYIVVIDEPKEEMISTFKELEEYNDSLSVIKNYKNIQLHILNEVIDINMTSDPKSLQISGLDAEFVEFDGKIEGLAFDISYFLTFIEGKENVYMIMAWTLKNRKEKYRKAFEMATKSFRLIDN
;
A
#
# COMPACT_ATOMS: atom_id res chain seq x y z
N MET A 1 -58.37 -36.03 56.33
CA MET A 1 -57.99 -34.81 57.09
C MET A 1 -56.47 -34.69 57.14
N LYS A 2 -55.95 -33.64 56.49
CA LYS A 2 -54.75 -32.83 56.78
C LYS A 2 -53.87 -32.60 55.55
N ASN A 3 -54.11 -31.41 54.99
CA ASN A 3 -53.20 -30.63 54.16
C ASN A 3 -51.83 -30.50 54.82
N THR A 4 -50.77 -30.50 54.02
CA THR A 4 -49.62 -29.57 54.13
C THR A 4 -49.00 -29.49 52.73
N SER A 5 -49.17 -28.37 52.02
CA SER A 5 -48.42 -27.11 52.12
C SER A 5 -47.13 -27.14 51.30
N LYS A 6 -47.10 -26.25 50.31
CA LYS A 6 -46.00 -25.98 49.38
C LYS A 6 -44.72 -25.64 50.16
N LEU A 7 -43.59 -26.20 49.74
CA LEU A 7 -42.29 -25.56 49.94
C LEU A 7 -41.53 -25.51 48.61
N LEU A 8 -41.36 -24.29 48.16
CA LEU A 8 -40.56 -23.87 47.01
C LEU A 8 -39.09 -23.90 47.45
N ILE A 9 -38.27 -24.80 46.91
CA ILE A 9 -36.82 -24.63 46.91
C ILE A 9 -36.32 -24.82 45.48
N LEU A 10 -36.02 -23.67 44.89
CA LEU A 10 -35.29 -23.44 43.67
C LEU A 10 -33.89 -24.05 43.83
N PHE A 11 -33.59 -25.15 43.14
CA PHE A 11 -32.21 -25.59 42.92
C PHE A 11 -31.97 -25.68 41.42
N VAL A 12 -31.60 -24.52 40.86
CA VAL A 12 -31.04 -24.40 39.53
C VAL A 12 -29.71 -25.15 39.55
N LEU A 13 -29.71 -26.40 39.07
CA LEU A 13 -28.48 -27.08 38.71
C LEU A 13 -27.90 -26.38 37.48
N GLY A 14 -27.01 -25.42 37.75
CA GLY A 14 -26.06 -24.93 36.76
C GLY A 14 -25.10 -26.06 36.39
N GLN A 15 -25.42 -26.78 35.32
CA GLN A 15 -24.44 -27.50 34.52
C GLN A 15 -24.39 -26.78 33.18
N LEU A 16 -23.49 -25.79 33.03
CA LEU A 16 -22.15 -26.00 32.47
C LEU A 16 -22.18 -26.95 31.27
N LEU A 17 -22.68 -26.47 30.14
CA LEU A 17 -22.06 -26.62 28.82
C LEU A 17 -22.61 -25.52 27.89
N THR A 18 -22.33 -24.25 28.19
CA THR A 18 -22.14 -23.30 27.09
C THR A 18 -20.80 -23.67 26.48
N SER A 19 -20.82 -24.69 25.62
CA SER A 19 -19.82 -24.79 24.58
C SER A 19 -20.01 -23.54 23.74
N CYS A 20 -19.31 -22.46 24.12
CA CYS A 20 -18.83 -21.53 23.14
C CYS A 20 -17.89 -22.36 22.27
N PHE A 21 -18.46 -23.04 21.26
CA PHE A 21 -17.79 -23.14 19.99
C PHE A 21 -17.55 -21.68 19.57
N THR A 22 -16.44 -21.11 20.04
CA THR A 22 -15.74 -20.05 19.32
C THR A 22 -15.35 -20.71 18.02
N SER A 23 -16.32 -20.68 17.10
CA SER A 23 -16.09 -20.78 15.69
C SER A 23 -15.00 -19.76 15.43
N ASN A 24 -13.77 -20.26 15.26
CA ASN A 24 -12.66 -19.51 14.73
C ASN A 24 -12.99 -19.25 13.25
N LYS A 25 -14.03 -18.45 13.03
CA LYS A 25 -14.29 -17.79 11.77
C LYS A 25 -13.18 -16.78 11.65
N ASN A 26 -12.29 -17.03 10.71
CA ASN A 26 -11.36 -16.05 10.16
C ASN A 26 -12.04 -14.68 10.24
N LYS A 27 -11.54 -13.79 11.12
CA LYS A 27 -11.88 -12.37 11.01
C LYS A 27 -11.49 -12.02 9.58
N ASN A 28 -12.48 -11.78 8.73
CA ASN A 28 -12.22 -11.28 7.40
C ASN A 28 -11.27 -10.09 7.55
N ASP A 29 -10.12 -10.14 6.87
CA ASP A 29 -9.14 -9.05 6.73
C ASP A 29 -9.78 -7.89 5.92
N THR A 30 -10.90 -7.39 6.41
CA THR A 30 -11.62 -6.27 5.83
C THR A 30 -11.00 -5.01 6.40
N LEU A 31 -10.24 -4.32 5.57
CA LEU A 31 -9.72 -2.99 5.84
C LEU A 31 -10.72 -1.94 5.38
N PHE A 32 -10.83 -0.84 6.13
CA PHE A 32 -11.62 0.35 5.78
C PHE A 32 -10.74 1.60 5.85
N ILE A 33 -10.86 2.51 4.88
CA ILE A 33 -9.99 3.72 4.83
C ILE A 33 -10.13 4.55 6.11
N GLU A 34 -11.36 4.77 6.56
CA GLU A 34 -11.70 5.61 7.70
C GLU A 34 -11.21 5.00 9.04
N GLU A 35 -11.21 3.68 9.13
CA GLU A 35 -10.88 2.95 10.36
C GLU A 35 -9.39 2.60 10.45
N ASP A 36 -8.76 2.25 9.34
CA ASP A 36 -7.41 1.66 9.32
C ASP A 36 -6.32 2.60 8.76
N PHE A 37 -6.69 3.75 8.19
CA PHE A 37 -5.75 4.68 7.56
C PHE A 37 -5.87 6.09 8.13
N VAL A 38 -4.81 6.88 7.94
CA VAL A 38 -4.76 8.30 8.27
C VAL A 38 -4.40 9.07 6.99
N PRO A 39 -5.15 10.11 6.61
CA PRO A 39 -4.78 10.98 5.51
C PRO A 39 -3.51 11.77 5.86
N VAL A 40 -2.60 11.88 4.91
CA VAL A 40 -1.36 12.67 5.02
C VAL A 40 -1.30 13.60 3.81
N GLU A 41 -1.32 14.90 4.06
CA GLU A 41 -1.15 15.94 3.06
C GLU A 41 0.33 16.30 2.93
N ILE A 42 0.80 16.45 1.68
CA ILE A 42 2.19 16.79 1.38
C ILE A 42 2.22 18.10 0.61
N ASN A 43 2.90 19.10 1.18
CA ASN A 43 3.17 20.42 0.58
C ASN A 43 1.94 21.14 -0.02
N ASN A 44 0.72 20.84 0.47
CA ASN A 44 -0.54 21.33 -0.11
C ASN A 44 -0.72 20.97 -1.60
N GLN A 45 -0.07 19.90 -2.08
CA GLN A 45 -0.11 19.45 -3.47
C GLN A 45 -0.97 18.20 -3.63
N TYR A 46 -0.83 17.23 -2.73
CA TYR A 46 -1.56 15.98 -2.78
C TYR A 46 -1.81 15.42 -1.38
N GLU A 47 -2.72 14.45 -1.30
CA GLU A 47 -2.97 13.65 -0.12
C GLU A 47 -2.86 12.15 -0.44
N LEU A 48 -2.31 11.39 0.50
CA LEU A 48 -2.32 9.92 0.50
C LEU A 48 -2.74 9.42 1.89
N SER A 49 -3.66 8.47 1.95
CA SER A 49 -3.99 7.78 3.19
C SER A 49 -3.01 6.64 3.46
N VAL A 50 -2.32 6.68 4.61
CA VAL A 50 -1.35 5.67 5.03
C VAL A 50 -1.92 4.79 6.15
N PRO A 51 -1.59 3.48 6.22
CA PRO A 51 -2.07 2.62 7.29
C PRO A 51 -1.68 3.15 8.69
N LYS A 52 -2.62 3.20 9.64
CA LYS A 52 -2.45 3.70 11.03
C LYS A 52 -1.30 3.05 11.80
N TYR A 53 -0.90 1.84 11.41
CA TYR A 53 0.20 1.15 12.06
C TYR A 53 1.58 1.62 11.59
N MET A 54 1.68 2.38 10.49
CA MET A 54 2.96 2.91 9.99
C MET A 54 3.33 4.18 10.73
N LYS A 55 4.63 4.47 10.75
CA LYS A 55 5.19 5.72 11.28
C LYS A 55 5.98 6.40 10.18
N GLU A 56 5.99 7.72 10.24
CA GLU A 56 6.83 8.55 9.38
C GLU A 56 8.30 8.15 9.52
N ALA A 57 9.02 8.24 8.41
CA ALA A 57 10.43 7.93 8.26
C ALA A 57 11.10 9.00 7.39
N HIS A 58 12.44 9.04 7.41
CA HIS A 58 13.23 9.97 6.60
C HIS A 58 14.50 9.31 6.05
N ASP A 59 14.56 7.98 6.10
CA ASP A 59 15.74 7.16 5.84
C ASP A 59 15.46 6.05 4.82
N LEU A 60 14.38 6.15 4.05
CA LEU A 60 14.02 5.16 3.03
C LEU A 60 14.52 5.58 1.65
N ASN A 61 14.37 6.86 1.30
CA ASN A 61 14.83 7.45 0.04
C ASN A 61 14.98 8.97 0.21
N ASP A 62 16.10 9.53 -0.23
CA ASP A 62 16.41 10.96 -0.02
C ASP A 62 15.53 11.90 -0.86
N ASP A 63 14.99 11.42 -1.98
CA ASP A 63 14.13 12.18 -2.90
C ASP A 63 12.64 12.02 -2.58
N ALA A 64 12.29 11.17 -1.61
CA ALA A 64 10.90 10.90 -1.28
C ALA A 64 10.29 11.97 -0.37
N SER A 65 9.21 12.57 -0.87
CA SER A 65 8.41 13.59 -0.18
C SER A 65 7.46 13.01 0.87
N LEU A 66 7.07 11.74 0.72
CA LEU A 66 6.36 10.97 1.74
C LEU A 66 7.12 9.67 2.00
N GLN A 67 7.37 9.36 3.27
CA GLN A 67 8.08 8.14 3.66
C GLN A 67 7.50 7.58 4.96
N TYR A 68 6.97 6.37 4.91
CA TYR A 68 6.36 5.69 6.06
C TYR A 68 6.81 4.25 6.14
N LYS A 69 7.10 3.78 7.36
CA LYS A 69 7.48 2.39 7.61
C LYS A 69 6.87 1.81 8.87
N ASN A 70 6.78 0.49 8.91
CA ASN A 70 6.65 -0.27 10.14
C ASN A 70 7.66 -1.41 10.14
N ILE A 71 8.72 -1.26 10.93
CA ILE A 71 9.81 -2.23 11.02
C ILE A 71 9.37 -3.60 11.58
N TYR A 72 8.35 -3.66 12.44
CA TYR A 72 7.87 -4.95 12.96
C TYR A 72 7.05 -5.71 11.91
N LYS A 73 6.23 -4.98 11.16
CA LYS A 73 5.40 -5.51 10.07
C LYS A 73 6.17 -5.66 8.76
N GLU A 74 7.36 -5.08 8.67
CA GLU A 74 8.20 -5.05 7.46
C GLU A 74 7.42 -4.51 6.26
N THR A 75 6.77 -3.37 6.46
CA THR A 75 6.00 -2.68 5.44
C THR A 75 6.47 -1.24 5.29
N TYR A 76 6.55 -0.80 4.05
CA TYR A 76 7.18 0.45 3.67
C TYR A 76 6.38 1.08 2.53
N ILE A 77 6.20 2.39 2.56
CA ILE A 77 5.58 3.20 1.50
C ILE A 77 6.39 4.47 1.35
N VAL A 78 6.74 4.79 0.12
CA VAL A 78 7.28 6.11 -0.24
C VAL A 78 6.49 6.69 -1.41
N VAL A 79 6.48 8.02 -1.49
CA VAL A 79 6.09 8.77 -2.70
C VAL A 79 7.28 9.63 -3.09
N ILE A 80 7.64 9.56 -4.36
CA ILE A 80 8.53 10.49 -5.02
C ILE A 80 7.66 11.30 -5.97
N ASP A 81 7.69 12.62 -5.86
CA ASP A 81 7.07 13.55 -6.81
C ASP A 81 8.14 14.36 -7.53
N GLU A 82 7.97 14.48 -8.84
CA GLU A 82 8.94 15.16 -9.71
C GLU A 82 8.20 16.13 -10.64
N PRO A 83 8.75 17.34 -10.89
CA PRO A 83 8.20 18.25 -11.88
C PRO A 83 8.13 17.60 -13.25
N LYS A 84 6.93 17.54 -13.83
CA LYS A 84 6.68 16.83 -15.09
C LYS A 84 7.52 17.39 -16.23
N GLU A 85 7.61 18.72 -16.32
CA GLU A 85 8.36 19.39 -17.40
C GLU A 85 9.85 19.08 -17.32
N GLU A 86 10.43 19.12 -16.11
CA GLU A 86 11.84 18.83 -15.86
C GLU A 86 12.18 17.36 -16.16
N MET A 87 11.31 16.44 -15.73
CA MET A 87 11.42 15.02 -16.05
C MET A 87 11.43 14.79 -17.57
N ILE A 88 10.48 15.40 -18.29
CA ILE A 88 10.41 15.28 -19.76
C ILE A 88 11.65 15.88 -20.43
N SER A 89 12.08 17.07 -20.04
CA SER A 89 13.27 17.70 -20.66
C SER A 89 14.52 16.88 -20.42
N THR A 90 14.73 16.41 -19.18
CA THR A 90 15.89 15.62 -18.79
C THR A 90 15.96 14.32 -19.58
N PHE A 91 14.85 13.57 -19.64
CA PHE A 91 14.84 12.30 -20.38
C PHE A 91 14.93 12.47 -21.89
N LYS A 92 14.52 13.63 -22.44
CA LYS A 92 14.77 13.96 -23.85
C LYS A 92 16.24 14.26 -24.12
N GLU A 93 16.90 15.00 -23.24
CA GLU A 93 18.33 15.29 -23.33
C GLU A 93 19.20 14.02 -23.23
N LEU A 94 18.75 13.04 -22.45
CA LEU A 94 19.39 11.73 -22.31
C LEU A 94 19.03 10.73 -23.42
N GLU A 95 18.19 11.12 -24.39
CA GLU A 95 17.66 10.24 -25.45
C GLU A 95 16.89 9.01 -24.92
N GLU A 96 16.36 9.07 -23.70
CA GLU A 96 15.57 8.00 -23.06
C GLU A 96 14.06 8.19 -23.23
N TYR A 97 13.62 9.40 -23.56
CA TYR A 97 12.21 9.73 -23.75
C TYR A 97 11.69 9.28 -25.12
N ASN A 98 10.61 8.50 -25.13
CA ASN A 98 9.93 8.07 -26.34
C ASN A 98 8.65 8.89 -26.60
N ASP A 99 8.69 9.77 -27.59
CA ASP A 99 7.55 10.63 -27.97
C ASP A 99 6.31 9.85 -28.48
N SER A 100 6.43 8.56 -28.78
CA SER A 100 5.29 7.70 -29.14
C SER A 100 4.53 7.15 -27.93
N LEU A 101 5.07 7.30 -26.72
CA LEU A 101 4.45 6.88 -25.47
C LEU A 101 3.85 8.08 -24.74
N SER A 102 2.84 7.81 -23.89
CA SER A 102 2.36 8.83 -22.94
C SER A 102 3.44 9.16 -21.92
N VAL A 103 3.34 10.35 -21.32
CA VAL A 103 4.24 10.81 -20.25
C VAL A 103 4.35 9.76 -19.16
N ILE A 104 3.22 9.24 -18.68
CA ILE A 104 3.23 8.25 -17.59
C ILE A 104 3.89 6.92 -17.96
N LYS A 105 3.81 6.52 -19.24
CA LYS A 105 4.47 5.31 -19.73
C LYS A 105 5.98 5.50 -19.86
N ASN A 106 6.43 6.68 -20.31
CA ASN A 106 7.85 7.04 -20.28
C ASN A 106 8.38 6.98 -18.85
N TYR A 107 7.70 7.67 -17.93
CA TYR A 107 8.10 7.73 -16.52
C TYR A 107 8.22 6.34 -15.89
N LYS A 108 7.19 5.48 -16.04
CA LYS A 108 7.24 4.08 -15.60
C LYS A 108 8.44 3.33 -16.18
N ASN A 109 8.62 3.38 -17.50
CA ASN A 109 9.64 2.57 -18.17
C ASN A 109 11.05 2.93 -17.71
N ILE A 110 11.32 4.23 -17.56
CA ILE A 110 12.62 4.75 -17.14
C ILE A 110 12.87 4.41 -15.66
N GLN A 111 11.89 4.63 -14.79
CA GLN A 111 12.01 4.28 -13.36
C GLN A 111 12.20 2.77 -13.16
N LEU A 112 11.50 1.91 -13.92
CA LEU A 112 11.73 0.47 -13.88
C LEU A 112 13.10 0.07 -14.40
N HIS A 113 13.64 0.78 -15.40
CA HIS A 113 14.99 0.55 -15.89
C HIS A 113 16.02 0.83 -14.79
N ILE A 114 15.93 1.98 -14.13
CA ILE A 114 16.80 2.38 -13.01
C ILE A 114 16.71 1.36 -11.86
N LEU A 115 15.49 0.95 -11.48
CA LEU A 115 15.32 -0.04 -10.41
C LEU A 115 15.93 -1.40 -10.74
N ASN A 116 15.92 -1.79 -12.01
CA ASN A 116 16.51 -3.06 -12.46
C ASN A 116 18.05 -3.03 -12.45
N GLU A 117 18.69 -1.87 -12.26
CA GLU A 117 20.13 -1.78 -12.05
C GLU A 117 20.55 -2.17 -10.63
N VAL A 118 19.65 -1.99 -9.65
CA VAL A 118 19.92 -2.20 -8.22
C VAL A 118 19.14 -3.37 -7.62
N ILE A 119 18.09 -3.85 -8.29
CA ILE A 119 17.27 -4.99 -7.90
C ILE A 119 17.39 -6.07 -8.97
N ASP A 120 17.77 -7.28 -8.55
CA ASP A 120 17.63 -8.48 -9.38
C ASP A 120 16.14 -8.85 -9.43
N ILE A 121 15.48 -8.49 -10.55
CA ILE A 121 14.04 -8.67 -10.75
C ILE A 121 13.75 -10.06 -11.33
N ASN A 122 13.02 -10.88 -10.57
CA ASN A 122 12.85 -12.30 -10.88
C ASN A 122 11.46 -12.64 -11.41
N MET A 123 10.46 -11.81 -11.08
CA MET A 123 9.07 -11.98 -11.50
C MET A 123 8.39 -10.62 -11.56
N THR A 124 7.85 -10.26 -12.71
CA THR A 124 7.17 -8.98 -12.94
C THR A 124 5.79 -9.23 -13.52
N SER A 125 4.78 -8.50 -13.05
CA SER A 125 3.46 -8.50 -13.68
C SER A 125 3.48 -7.71 -14.98
N ASP A 126 2.60 -8.04 -15.92
CA ASP A 126 2.29 -7.12 -17.01
C ASP A 126 1.81 -5.76 -16.46
N PRO A 127 2.31 -4.63 -17.00
CA PRO A 127 1.82 -3.32 -16.60
C PRO A 127 0.33 -3.17 -16.81
N LYS A 128 -0.35 -2.54 -15.86
CA LYS A 128 -1.78 -2.27 -15.91
C LYS A 128 -1.99 -0.76 -15.97
N SER A 129 -2.66 -0.28 -17.01
CA SER A 129 -3.18 1.09 -17.04
C SER A 129 -4.44 1.17 -16.17
N LEU A 130 -4.54 2.21 -15.35
CA LEU A 130 -5.70 2.48 -14.50
C LEU A 130 -5.93 3.98 -14.32
N GLN A 131 -6.99 4.33 -13.59
CA GLN A 131 -7.30 5.70 -13.20
C GLN A 131 -7.30 5.78 -11.67
N ILE A 132 -6.57 6.75 -11.11
CA ILE A 132 -6.60 7.06 -9.68
C ILE A 132 -7.11 8.48 -9.52
N SER A 133 -8.28 8.64 -8.89
CA SER A 133 -8.92 9.95 -8.72
C SER A 133 -9.07 10.73 -10.03
N GLY A 134 -9.29 10.01 -11.15
CA GLY A 134 -9.43 10.58 -12.49
C GLY A 134 -8.11 10.94 -13.20
N LEU A 135 -6.96 10.55 -12.63
CA LEU A 135 -5.63 10.72 -13.21
C LEU A 135 -5.13 9.42 -13.86
N ASP A 136 -4.51 9.57 -15.02
CA ASP A 136 -3.85 8.47 -15.72
C ASP A 136 -2.74 7.88 -14.84
N ALA A 137 -2.78 6.55 -14.68
CA ALA A 137 -1.81 5.84 -13.86
C ALA A 137 -1.43 4.49 -14.46
N GLU A 138 -0.22 4.04 -14.15
CA GLU A 138 0.30 2.73 -14.50
C GLU A 138 0.73 1.98 -13.23
N PHE A 139 0.32 0.72 -13.11
CA PHE A 139 0.69 -0.15 -12.00
C PHE A 139 1.56 -1.31 -12.48
N VAL A 140 2.61 -1.60 -11.72
CA VAL A 140 3.46 -2.77 -11.89
C VAL A 140 3.78 -3.35 -10.51
N GLU A 141 3.73 -4.67 -10.38
CA GLU A 141 4.31 -5.36 -9.24
C GLU A 141 5.42 -6.30 -9.69
N PHE A 142 6.43 -6.45 -8.83
CA PHE A 142 7.47 -7.42 -9.04
C PHE A 142 8.04 -7.95 -7.73
N ASP A 143 8.66 -9.12 -7.79
CA ASP A 143 9.49 -9.65 -6.73
C ASP A 143 10.95 -9.53 -7.14
N GLY A 144 11.80 -9.11 -6.21
CA GLY A 144 13.22 -8.93 -6.47
C GLY A 144 14.12 -9.17 -5.27
N LYS A 145 15.42 -9.28 -5.56
CA LYS A 145 16.49 -9.44 -4.58
C LYS A 145 17.44 -8.26 -4.66
N ILE A 146 17.86 -7.78 -3.50
CA ILE A 146 18.93 -6.79 -3.39
C ILE A 146 20.18 -7.52 -2.90
N GLU A 147 21.31 -7.25 -3.54
CA GLU A 147 22.59 -7.83 -3.10
C GLU A 147 22.86 -7.52 -1.62
N GLY A 148 23.27 -8.52 -0.86
CA GLY A 148 23.50 -8.39 0.58
C GLY A 148 22.25 -8.56 1.45
N LEU A 149 21.04 -8.62 0.88
CA LEU A 149 19.84 -9.00 1.62
C LEU A 149 19.50 -10.47 1.46
N ALA A 150 19.26 -11.16 2.58
CA ALA A 150 18.94 -12.59 2.61
C ALA A 150 17.51 -12.94 2.20
N PHE A 151 16.65 -11.94 2.00
CA PHE A 151 15.21 -12.12 1.79
C PHE A 151 14.74 -11.49 0.48
N ASP A 152 13.84 -12.18 -0.21
CA ASP A 152 13.12 -11.63 -1.36
C ASP A 152 12.14 -10.54 -0.89
N ILE A 153 12.07 -9.46 -1.67
CA ILE A 153 11.16 -8.34 -1.45
C ILE A 153 10.11 -8.32 -2.57
N SER A 154 8.87 -8.01 -2.22
CA SER A 154 7.81 -7.74 -3.18
C SER A 154 7.52 -6.25 -3.22
N TYR A 155 7.49 -5.69 -4.42
CA TYR A 155 7.27 -4.29 -4.70
C TYR A 155 5.94 -4.07 -5.44
N PHE A 156 5.28 -2.98 -5.10
CA PHE A 156 4.04 -2.49 -5.68
C PHE A 156 4.29 -1.04 -6.11
N LEU A 157 4.42 -0.81 -7.40
CA LEU A 157 4.70 0.51 -7.95
C LEU A 157 3.46 1.03 -8.66
N THR A 158 3.14 2.28 -8.39
CA THR A 158 2.12 3.01 -9.12
C THR A 158 2.67 4.35 -9.54
N PHE A 159 2.64 4.58 -10.84
CA PHE A 159 3.03 5.82 -11.47
C PHE A 159 1.76 6.60 -11.76
N ILE A 160 1.66 7.85 -11.34
CA ILE A 160 0.49 8.70 -11.55
C ILE A 160 0.92 9.99 -12.27
N GLU A 161 0.21 10.36 -13.33
CA GLU A 161 0.39 11.63 -13.99
C GLU A 161 -0.55 12.69 -13.39
N GLY A 162 0.01 13.64 -12.64
CA GLY A 162 -0.73 14.80 -12.14
C GLY A 162 -0.77 15.95 -13.15
N LYS A 163 -1.23 17.13 -12.71
CA LYS A 163 -1.26 18.33 -13.56
C LYS A 163 0.17 18.82 -13.86
N GLU A 164 0.93 19.13 -12.82
CA GLU A 164 2.28 19.72 -12.90
C GLU A 164 3.39 18.72 -12.59
N ASN A 165 3.09 17.69 -11.80
CA ASN A 165 4.05 16.68 -11.35
C ASN A 165 3.67 15.28 -11.85
N VAL A 166 4.65 14.40 -11.91
CA VAL A 166 4.46 12.95 -11.92
C VAL A 166 4.77 12.39 -10.54
N TYR A 167 4.14 11.28 -10.18
CA TYR A 167 4.27 10.67 -8.86
C TYR A 167 4.59 9.19 -9.01
N MET A 168 5.60 8.71 -8.28
CA MET A 168 5.85 7.29 -8.08
C MET A 168 5.52 6.92 -6.64
N ILE A 169 4.43 6.19 -6.45
CA ILE A 169 4.11 5.53 -5.18
C ILE A 169 4.78 4.16 -5.21
N MET A 170 5.74 3.93 -4.32
CA MET A 170 6.42 2.65 -4.16
C MET A 170 6.12 2.09 -2.78
N ALA A 171 5.48 0.93 -2.74
CA ALA A 171 5.25 0.18 -1.51
C ALA A 171 5.95 -1.17 -1.59
N TRP A 172 6.54 -1.62 -0.48
CA TRP A 172 7.19 -2.92 -0.43
C TRP A 172 7.09 -3.62 0.91
N THR A 173 7.29 -4.93 0.86
CA THR A 173 7.30 -5.83 2.01
C THR A 173 8.14 -7.07 1.70
N LEU A 174 8.49 -7.85 2.72
CA LEU A 174 9.00 -9.21 2.50
C LEU A 174 8.04 -10.02 1.63
N LYS A 175 8.57 -10.81 0.68
CA LYS A 175 7.77 -11.61 -0.26
C LYS A 175 6.79 -12.56 0.43
N ASN A 176 7.19 -13.19 1.53
CA ASN A 176 6.31 -14.06 2.31
C ASN A 176 5.17 -13.31 3.05
N ARG A 177 5.18 -11.98 3.04
CA ARG A 177 4.14 -11.09 3.59
C ARG A 177 3.37 -10.34 2.49
N LYS A 178 3.70 -10.56 1.21
CA LYS A 178 3.08 -9.92 0.04
C LYS A 178 1.55 -9.95 0.12
N GLU A 179 0.97 -11.15 0.17
CA GLU A 179 -0.49 -11.32 0.14
C GLU A 179 -1.19 -10.78 1.40
N LYS A 180 -0.48 -10.74 2.53
CA LYS A 180 -0.99 -10.16 3.78
C LYS A 180 -1.17 -8.64 3.69
N TYR A 181 -0.26 -7.94 3.01
CA TYR A 181 -0.24 -6.48 2.97
C TYR A 181 -0.66 -5.87 1.64
N ARG A 182 -0.78 -6.68 0.58
CA ARG A 182 -1.27 -6.28 -0.75
C ARG A 182 -2.47 -5.35 -0.67
N LYS A 183 -3.54 -5.77 0.01
CA LYS A 183 -4.78 -4.99 0.09
C LYS A 183 -4.56 -3.64 0.79
N ALA A 184 -3.71 -3.58 1.81
CA ALA A 184 -3.40 -2.33 2.48
C ALA A 184 -2.63 -1.36 1.56
N PHE A 185 -1.66 -1.85 0.80
CA PHE A 185 -0.93 -1.05 -0.18
C PHE A 185 -1.84 -0.58 -1.32
N GLU A 186 -2.65 -1.46 -1.88
CA GLU A 186 -3.60 -1.09 -2.95
C GLU A 186 -4.61 -0.02 -2.47
N MET A 187 -5.09 -0.11 -1.23
CA MET A 187 -6.00 0.88 -0.65
C MET A 187 -5.29 2.21 -0.38
N ALA A 188 -4.05 2.19 0.12
CA ALA A 188 -3.24 3.40 0.27
C ALA A 188 -3.07 4.09 -1.09
N THR A 189 -2.56 3.38 -2.10
CA THR A 189 -2.36 3.93 -3.45
C THR A 189 -3.64 4.51 -4.04
N LYS A 190 -4.77 3.80 -3.94
CA LYS A 190 -6.07 4.27 -4.49
C LYS A 190 -6.62 5.51 -3.79
N SER A 191 -6.16 5.82 -2.58
CA SER A 191 -6.57 7.02 -1.85
C SER A 191 -5.86 8.29 -2.33
N PHE A 192 -4.83 8.16 -3.16
CA PHE A 192 -4.09 9.29 -3.70
C PHE A 192 -5.03 10.26 -4.42
N ARG A 193 -4.91 11.54 -4.11
CA ARG A 193 -5.58 12.62 -4.86
C ARG A 193 -4.77 13.91 -4.81
N LEU A 194 -4.89 14.72 -5.85
CA LEU A 194 -4.40 16.09 -5.82
C LEU A 194 -5.29 16.94 -4.91
N ILE A 195 -4.68 17.92 -4.25
CA ILE A 195 -5.41 18.96 -3.56
C ILE A 195 -5.71 20.05 -4.59
N ASP A 196 -6.99 20.32 -4.83
CA ASP A 196 -7.39 21.43 -5.69
C ASP A 196 -7.13 22.75 -4.95
N ASN A 197 -6.24 23.57 -5.52
CA ASN A 197 -5.98 24.96 -5.10
C ASN A 197 -6.83 25.95 -5.89
#